data_AF-A0A920K5C3-F1
#
_entry.id   AF-A0A920K5C3-F1
#
_cell.length_a   1.000
_cell.length_b   1.000
_cell.length_c   1.000
_cell.angle_alpha   90.00
_cell.angle_beta   90.00
_cell.angle_gamma   90.00
#
_symmetry.space_group_name_H-M   'P 1'
#
loop_
_entity.id
_entity.type
_entity.pdbx_description
1 polymer ?
#
loop_
_entity_poly.entity_id
_entity_poly.type
_entity_poly.pdbx_seq_one_letter_code
_entity_poly.pdbx_strand_id
1 'polypeptide(L)'
;MSTFHYPFTAIIGQDEMCLALKLSAVDPLMGGVLVMGHRGTGKSTAIRALVNVLPKIKAVKNCMFNCFPSKEVVACSRCKNAEKLVSEYRSVPVVNLPLGATEDRIIGSLDIQKALRSGDKQLEPGLLAKR
;
A
#
# COMPACT_ATOMS: atom_id res chain seq x y z
N MET A 1 -4.72 7.53 -16.37
CA MET A 1 -3.99 8.81 -16.21
C MET A 1 -2.65 8.48 -15.57
N SER A 2 -1.55 8.60 -16.30
CA SER A 2 -0.20 8.44 -15.75
C SER A 2 0.08 9.62 -14.83
N THR A 3 -0.04 9.42 -13.52
CA THR A 3 0.31 10.44 -12.54
C THR A 3 1.80 10.67 -12.62
N PHE A 4 2.21 11.82 -13.15
CA PHE A 4 3.63 12.14 -13.30
C PHE A 4 4.18 12.53 -11.93
N HIS A 5 4.97 11.64 -11.32
CA HIS A 5 5.69 11.95 -10.08
C HIS A 5 7.07 12.50 -10.41
N TYR A 6 7.53 13.45 -9.58
CA TYR A 6 8.88 13.99 -9.67
C TYR A 6 9.91 12.85 -9.58
N PRO A 7 10.98 12.84 -10.39
CA PRO A 7 11.93 11.73 -10.40
C PRO A 7 12.75 11.68 -9.10
N PHE A 8 12.91 10.49 -8.51
CA PHE A 8 13.60 10.30 -7.23
C PHE A 8 15.07 10.74 -7.27
N THR A 9 15.72 10.52 -8.41
CA THR A 9 17.13 10.90 -8.64
C THR A 9 17.34 12.42 -8.77
N ALA A 10 16.29 13.20 -8.98
CA ALA A 10 16.39 14.66 -9.08
C ALA A 10 16.15 15.37 -7.74
N ILE A 11 15.96 14.63 -6.65
CA ILE A 11 15.78 15.21 -5.32
C ILE A 11 17.15 15.67 -4.81
N ILE A 12 17.29 16.98 -4.55
CA ILE A 12 18.55 17.61 -4.16
C ILE A 12 18.51 17.94 -2.66
N GLY A 13 19.64 17.73 -1.96
CA GLY A 13 19.84 18.18 -0.58
C GLY A 13 19.07 17.37 0.47
N GLN A 14 18.67 16.13 0.15
CA GLN A 14 17.94 15.24 1.06
C GLN A 14 18.54 13.84 1.09
N ASP A 15 19.87 13.75 1.07
CA ASP A 15 20.60 12.49 0.91
C ASP A 15 20.31 11.49 2.02
N GLU A 16 20.25 11.94 3.29
CA GLU A 16 19.92 11.10 4.44
C GLU A 16 18.50 10.50 4.32
N MET A 17 17.52 11.32 3.95
CA MET A 17 16.14 10.86 3.77
C MET A 17 16.04 9.87 2.60
N CYS A 18 16.66 10.19 1.47
CA CYS A 18 16.71 9.30 0.32
C CYS A 18 17.41 7.97 0.64
N LEU A 19 18.48 8.00 1.44
CA LEU A 19 19.16 6.80 1.92
C LEU A 19 18.25 5.96 2.83
N ALA A 20 17.62 6.57 3.84
CA ALA A 20 16.71 5.88 4.75
C ALA A 20 15.55 5.21 4.01
N LEU A 21 14.97 5.89 3.01
CA LEU A 21 13.91 5.34 2.16
C LEU A 21 14.38 4.15 1.32
N LYS A 22 15.59 4.21 0.73
CA LYS A 22 16.17 3.07 0.01
C LYS A 22 16.41 1.88 0.93
N LEU A 23 16.95 2.12 2.13
CA LEU A 23 17.20 1.10 3.13
C LEU A 23 15.90 0.42 3.57
N SER A 24 14.85 1.19 3.86
CA SER A 24 13.52 0.65 4.21
C SER A 24 12.90 -0.17 3.09
N ALA A 25 13.19 0.14 1.82
CA ALA A 25 12.74 -0.66 0.69
C ALA A 25 13.51 -1.99 0.52
N VAL A 26 14.76 -2.06 1.00
CA VAL A 26 15.58 -3.28 0.98
C VAL A 26 15.21 -4.20 2.14
N ASP A 27 15.14 -3.66 3.36
CA ASP A 27 14.78 -4.41 4.56
C ASP A 27 13.67 -3.70 5.36
N PRO A 28 12.41 -4.14 5.23
CA PRO A 28 11.30 -3.56 5.98
C PRO A 28 11.32 -3.93 7.48
N LEU A 29 12.13 -4.90 7.92
CA LEU A 29 12.23 -5.28 9.33
C LEU A 29 13.01 -4.26 10.17
N MET A 30 13.77 -3.36 9.52
CA MET A 30 14.39 -2.22 10.20
C MET A 30 13.38 -1.24 10.81
N GLY A 31 12.11 -1.35 10.44
CA GLY A 31 11.02 -0.53 10.94
C GLY A 31 10.68 0.66 10.04
N GLY A 32 10.06 1.68 10.63
CA GLY A 32 9.57 2.86 9.92
C GLY A 32 10.60 3.99 9.86
N VAL A 33 10.54 4.78 8.79
CA VAL A 33 11.36 5.99 8.63
C VAL A 33 10.59 7.22 9.14
N LEU A 34 11.11 7.88 10.17
CA LEU A 34 10.60 9.16 10.66
C LEU A 34 11.29 10.32 9.94
N VAL A 35 10.56 11.06 9.11
CA VAL A 35 11.10 12.21 8.38
C VAL A 35 10.63 13.52 9.01
N MET A 36 11.54 14.22 9.68
CA MET A 36 11.27 15.53 10.29
C MET A 36 11.64 16.67 9.34
N GLY A 37 10.91 17.79 9.44
CA GLY A 37 11.29 19.03 8.74
C GLY A 37 10.10 19.96 8.51
N HIS A 38 10.38 21.14 7.97
CA HIS A 38 9.39 22.18 7.70
C HIS A 38 8.37 21.78 6.62
N ARG A 39 7.21 22.43 6.59
CA ARG A 39 6.25 22.30 5.47
C ARG A 39 6.93 22.77 4.18
N GLY A 40 6.61 22.14 3.05
CA GLY A 40 7.19 22.48 1.75
C GLY A 40 8.54 21.84 1.41
N THR A 41 9.13 21.06 2.31
CA THR A 41 10.41 20.35 2.08
C THR A 41 10.29 19.10 1.18
N GLY A 42 9.13 18.81 0.59
CA GLY A 42 9.01 17.71 -0.37
C GLY A 42 9.04 16.28 0.21
N LYS A 43 8.89 16.09 1.52
CA LYS A 43 8.86 14.76 2.19
C LYS A 43 7.95 13.74 1.49
N SER A 44 6.68 14.10 1.29
CA SER A 44 5.72 13.22 0.62
C SER A 44 5.95 13.13 -0.89
N THR A 45 6.68 14.07 -1.48
CA THR A 45 7.11 14.01 -2.89
C THR A 45 8.16 12.92 -3.06
N ALA A 46 9.13 12.82 -2.15
CA ALA A 46 10.17 11.81 -2.20
C ALA A 46 9.63 10.38 -2.07
N ILE A 47 8.68 10.16 -1.16
CA ILE A 47 8.01 8.85 -1.01
C ILE A 47 7.28 8.46 -2.31
N ARG A 48 6.56 9.40 -2.94
CA ARG A 48 5.87 9.14 -4.22
C ARG A 48 6.84 8.95 -5.38
N ALA A 49 7.96 9.67 -5.38
CA ALA A 49 9.02 9.54 -6.36
C ALA A 49 9.68 8.15 -6.32
N LEU A 50 9.86 7.59 -5.11
CA LEU A 50 10.45 6.26 -4.92
C LEU A 50 9.65 5.16 -5.62
N VAL A 51 8.32 5.27 -5.68
CA VAL A 51 7.43 4.32 -6.37
C VAL A 51 7.83 4.11 -7.84
N ASN A 52 8.33 5.16 -8.50
CA ASN A 52 8.75 5.07 -9.90
C ASN A 52 10.07 4.32 -10.07
N VAL A 53 10.87 4.20 -9.01
CA VAL A 53 12.15 3.47 -9.01
C VAL A 53 11.93 2.01 -8.63
N LEU A 54 10.95 1.73 -7.77
CA LEU A 54 10.67 0.37 -7.33
C LEU A 54 10.13 -0.50 -8.47
N PRO A 55 10.52 -1.78 -8.53
CA PRO A 55 9.98 -2.71 -9.52
C PRO A 55 8.47 -2.89 -9.30
N LYS A 56 7.75 -3.12 -10.40
CA LYS A 56 6.33 -3.45 -10.32
C LYS A 56 6.14 -4.75 -9.54
N ILE A 57 5.18 -4.76 -8.63
CA ILE A 57 4.78 -5.95 -7.88
C ILE A 57 3.87 -6.83 -8.73
N LYS A 58 4.01 -8.15 -8.57
CA LYS A 58 3.11 -9.13 -9.17
C LYS A 58 1.96 -9.39 -8.18
N ALA A 59 0.74 -9.05 -8.56
CA ALA A 59 -0.44 -9.20 -7.70
C ALA A 59 -1.58 -9.90 -8.45
N VAL A 60 -2.47 -10.55 -7.69
CA VAL A 60 -3.71 -11.12 -8.24
C VAL A 60 -4.62 -10.00 -8.73
N LYS A 61 -5.14 -10.16 -9.96
CA LYS A 61 -6.05 -9.21 -10.58
C LYS A 61 -7.27 -9.00 -9.72
N ASN A 62 -7.59 -7.74 -9.46
CA ASN A 62 -8.70 -7.34 -8.58
C ASN A 62 -8.63 -7.86 -7.13
N CYS A 63 -7.47 -8.29 -6.62
CA CYS A 63 -7.30 -8.52 -5.19
C CYS A 63 -7.15 -7.19 -4.42
N MET A 64 -7.80 -7.07 -3.27
CA MET A 64 -7.77 -5.85 -2.45
C MET A 64 -6.46 -5.73 -1.67
N PHE A 65 -5.92 -6.87 -1.23
CA PHE A 65 -4.71 -6.94 -0.42
C PHE A 65 -3.43 -7.14 -1.24
N ASN A 66 -3.50 -6.98 -2.57
CA ASN A 66 -2.40 -7.22 -3.50
C ASN A 66 -1.69 -8.58 -3.27
N CYS A 67 -2.46 -9.63 -2.97
CA CYS A 67 -1.86 -10.93 -2.68
C CYS A 67 -1.06 -11.46 -3.87
N PHE A 68 0.03 -12.13 -3.54
CA PHE A 68 0.89 -12.76 -4.52
C PHE A 68 0.13 -13.94 -5.18
N PRO A 69 0.33 -14.21 -6.47
CA PRO A 69 -0.38 -15.29 -7.16
C PRO A 69 0.07 -16.71 -6.76
N SER A 70 1.18 -16.86 -6.02
CA SER A 70 1.53 -18.14 -5.41
C SER A 70 0.70 -18.36 -4.14
N LYS A 71 0.19 -19.58 -3.96
CA LYS A 71 -0.72 -19.92 -2.84
C LYS A 71 -0.04 -19.89 -1.46
N GLU A 72 1.29 -19.86 -1.41
CA GLU A 72 2.09 -19.93 -0.18
C GLU A 72 1.90 -18.70 0.73
N VAL A 73 1.62 -17.53 0.16
CA VAL A 73 1.54 -16.25 0.89
C VAL A 73 0.15 -15.59 0.77
N VAL A 74 -0.89 -16.38 0.52
CA VAL A 74 -2.24 -15.85 0.30
C VAL A 74 -2.93 -15.58 1.64
N ALA A 75 -3.04 -14.31 2.00
CA ALA A 75 -3.76 -13.85 3.19
C ALA A 75 -5.28 -13.70 2.97
N CYS A 76 -5.74 -13.37 1.76
CA CYS A 76 -7.15 -13.13 1.46
C CYS A 76 -7.99 -14.41 1.33
N SER A 77 -9.11 -14.48 2.05
CA SER A 77 -10.11 -15.57 1.92
C SER A 77 -10.64 -15.71 0.49
N ARG A 78 -10.80 -14.60 -0.24
CA ARG A 78 -11.24 -14.60 -1.66
C ARG A 78 -10.26 -15.31 -2.59
N CYS A 79 -8.96 -15.13 -2.36
CA CYS A 79 -7.95 -15.68 -3.26
C CYS A 79 -7.53 -17.10 -2.85
N LYS A 80 -7.77 -17.50 -1.59
CA LYS A 80 -7.68 -18.91 -1.17
C LYS A 80 -8.71 -19.78 -1.88
N ASN A 81 -9.93 -19.28 -2.04
CA ASN A 81 -11.05 -20.01 -2.63
C ASN A 81 -11.11 -19.91 -4.17
N ALA A 82 -10.24 -19.12 -4.80
CA ALA A 82 -10.24 -18.95 -6.24
C ALA A 82 -9.49 -20.09 -6.94
N GLU A 83 -10.15 -20.77 -7.88
CA GLU A 83 -9.53 -21.84 -8.68
C GLU A 83 -8.51 -21.30 -9.69
N LYS A 84 -8.75 -20.10 -10.24
CA LYS A 84 -7.85 -19.42 -11.21
C LYS A 84 -7.48 -18.03 -10.74
N LEU A 85 -6.19 -17.83 -10.48
CA LEU A 85 -5.62 -16.53 -10.12
C LEU A 85 -4.96 -15.91 -11.35
N VAL A 86 -5.58 -14.89 -11.93
CA VAL A 86 -4.97 -14.09 -13.00
C VAL A 86 -3.99 -13.10 -12.35
N SER A 87 -2.72 -13.10 -12.76
CA SER A 87 -1.74 -12.13 -12.26
C SER A 87 -1.61 -10.91 -13.15
N GLU A 88 -1.38 -9.75 -12.54
CA GLU A 88 -1.00 -8.51 -13.23
C GLU A 88 0.20 -7.84 -12.52
N TYR A 89 0.99 -7.09 -13.29
CA TYR A 89 2.07 -6.27 -12.74
C TYR A 89 1.54 -4.86 -12.48
N ARG A 90 1.79 -4.35 -11.27
CA ARG A 90 1.34 -3.02 -10.83
C ARG A 90 2.44 -2.27 -10.10
N SER A 91 2.35 -0.95 -10.12
CA SER A 91 3.25 -0.10 -9.32
C SER A 91 2.99 -0.29 -7.82
N VAL A 92 4.01 -0.03 -7.01
CA VAL A 92 3.91 -0.12 -5.55
C VAL A 92 2.85 0.88 -5.04
N PRO A 93 1.88 0.44 -4.23
CA PRO A 93 0.84 1.33 -3.71
C PRO A 93 1.41 2.29 -2.67
N VAL A 94 0.97 3.55 -2.71
CA VAL A 94 1.27 4.54 -1.66
C VAL A 94 -0.03 5.07 -1.08
N VAL A 95 -0.26 4.73 0.20
CA VAL A 95 -1.44 5.14 0.93
C VAL A 95 -1.08 6.28 1.89
N ASN A 96 -1.93 7.31 1.94
CA ASN A 96 -1.77 8.40 2.89
C ASN A 96 -2.72 8.18 4.07
N LEU A 97 -2.19 8.23 5.28
CA LEU A 97 -2.98 8.19 6.51
C LEU A 97 -3.41 9.62 6.89
N PRO A 98 -4.72 9.96 6.87
CA PRO A 98 -5.16 11.29 7.26
C PRO A 98 -5.11 11.47 8.78
N LEU A 99 -4.86 12.70 9.21
CA LEU A 99 -4.98 13.12 10.60
C LEU A 99 -6.45 13.02 11.00
N GLY A 100 -6.79 12.08 11.89
CA GLY A 100 -8.18 11.77 12.26
C GLY A 100 -8.79 10.55 11.57
N ALA A 101 -7.98 9.66 10.98
CA ALA A 101 -8.46 8.33 10.59
C ALA A 101 -8.93 7.56 11.83
N THR A 102 -10.19 7.09 11.83
CA THR A 102 -10.68 6.13 12.82
C THR A 102 -10.07 4.75 12.57
N GLU A 103 -9.98 3.92 13.61
CA GLU A 103 -9.44 2.56 13.52
C GLU A 103 -10.18 1.75 12.43
N ASP A 104 -11.51 1.77 12.44
CA ASP A 104 -12.36 1.15 11.41
C ASP A 104 -12.00 1.57 9.99
N ARG A 105 -11.57 2.81 9.78
CA ARG A 105 -11.14 3.30 8.46
C ARG A 105 -9.75 2.80 8.10
N ILE A 106 -8.91 2.46 9.07
CA ILE A 106 -7.54 1.95 8.86
C ILE A 106 -7.56 0.45 8.60
N ILE A 107 -8.14 -0.32 9.52
CA ILE A 107 -8.16 -1.79 9.48
C ILE A 107 -9.32 -2.34 8.64
N GLY A 108 -10.44 -1.60 8.58
CA GLY A 108 -11.69 -2.04 7.97
C GLY A 108 -12.77 -2.30 9.03
N SER A 109 -14.03 -2.27 8.60
CA SER A 109 -15.19 -2.51 9.46
C SER A 109 -16.00 -3.71 8.97
N LEU A 110 -16.85 -4.25 9.85
CA LEU A 110 -17.81 -5.29 9.51
C LEU A 110 -19.22 -4.67 9.44
N ASP A 111 -19.91 -4.85 8.31
CA ASP A 111 -21.29 -4.38 8.15
C ASP A 111 -22.25 -5.31 8.91
N ILE A 112 -22.57 -4.92 10.15
CA ILE A 112 -23.44 -5.68 11.06
C ILE A 112 -24.87 -5.79 10.49
N GLN A 113 -25.37 -4.76 9.80
CA GLN A 113 -26.74 -4.76 9.28
C GLN A 113 -26.93 -5.82 8.20
N LYS A 114 -25.96 -5.96 7.29
CA LYS A 114 -25.97 -7.03 6.30
C LYS A 114 -25.72 -8.40 6.94
N ALA A 115 -24.81 -8.49 7.89
CA ALA A 115 -24.55 -9.75 8.58
C ALA A 115 -25.82 -10.31 9.27
N LEU A 116 -26.66 -9.45 9.85
CA LEU A 116 -27.91 -9.86 10.49
C LEU A 116 -29.05 -10.17 9.51
N ARG A 117 -29.10 -9.49 8.35
CA ARG A 117 -30.21 -9.67 7.37
C ARG A 117 -29.97 -10.79 6.38
N SER A 118 -28.76 -10.92 5.85
CA SER A 118 -28.43 -11.90 4.80
C SER A 118 -27.55 -13.05 5.31
N GLY A 119 -27.10 -13.03 6.57
CA GLY A 119 -26.14 -14.01 7.10
C GLY A 119 -24.73 -13.88 6.52
N ASP A 120 -24.53 -12.98 5.55
CA ASP A 120 -23.28 -12.76 4.85
C ASP A 120 -22.40 -11.75 5.60
N LYS A 121 -21.23 -12.20 6.06
CA LYS A 121 -20.20 -11.35 6.68
C LYS A 121 -19.49 -10.52 5.62
N GLN A 122 -20.02 -9.33 5.30
CA GLN A 122 -19.34 -8.38 4.41
C GLN A 122 -18.37 -7.48 5.20
N LEU A 123 -17.08 -7.69 4.96
CA LEU A 123 -16.00 -6.81 5.42
C LEU A 123 -15.84 -5.62 4.47
N GLU A 124 -15.88 -4.41 5.02
CA GLU A 124 -15.48 -3.20 4.32
C GLU A 124 -13.98 -2.98 4.52
N PRO A 125 -13.19 -2.89 3.43
CA PRO A 125 -11.74 -2.74 3.52
C PRO A 125 -11.33 -1.38 4.10
N GLY A 126 -10.37 -1.40 5.02
CA GLY A 126 -9.72 -0.18 5.50
C GLY A 126 -8.65 0.36 4.54
N LEU A 127 -7.97 1.42 4.96
CA LEU A 127 -6.84 2.04 4.25
C LEU A 127 -5.69 1.06 4.01
N LEU A 128 -5.46 0.10 4.90
CA LEU A 128 -4.41 -0.92 4.73
C LEU A 128 -4.71 -1.91 3.59
N ALA A 129 -5.98 -2.05 3.24
CA ALA A 129 -6.44 -2.85 2.10
C ALA A 129 -6.63 -1.99 0.83
N LYS A 130 -6.19 -0.73 0.86
CA LYS A 130 -6.31 0.20 -0.26
C LYS A 130 -5.13 0.07 -1.21
N ARG A 131 -5.45 0.08 -2.50
CA ARG A 131 -4.53 0.01 -3.64
C ARG A 131 -3.94 1.37 -3.98
#